data_AF-A0A1G0AUK7-F1
#
_entry.id   AF-A0A1G0AUK7-F1
#
_cell.length_a   1.000
_cell.length_b   1.000
_cell.length_c   1.000
_cell.angle_alpha   90.00
_cell.angle_beta   90.00
_cell.angle_gamma   90.00
#
_symmetry.space_group_name_H-M   'P 1'
#
loop_
_entity.id
_entity.type
_entity.pdbx_description
1 polymer ?
#
loop_
_entity_poly.entity_id
_entity_poly.type
_entity_poly.pdbx_seq_one_letter_code
_entity_poly.pdbx_strand_id
1 'polypeptide(L)'
;MVATDHEISIRCTAPANVEMPGAAVVPARYLADILRKIPSGDLSCEVDEQNSRALLLWQRSQFVIYGFPAREFPQLPVLDSPKELTLPQRVLRDLVRKTNFAVSRDDIRPVLTGALLEVGSGKVAVYATDSYRIAYADAAGDFGSAEGLAVIIPGRALAELQRLMSDSEDLVQVAVGANQLRMRFAGVDFTTRVIDGTYPNCKAVIPREFRASFVAETADFLNACDRASLITRDGVPMVILQLSDGRVRISAQAPDVGSVQEEVAADVAGEELECAFSARYLIEALRTVDTERFTLEISGPASPARLRPVGTNDAYHIILPIRLD
;
A
#
# COMPACT_ATOMS: atom_id res chain seq x y z
N MET A 1 -24.67 -5.21 0.02
CA MET A 1 -24.05 -5.54 -1.28
C MET A 1 -22.80 -6.38 -1.06
N VAL A 2 -22.50 -7.32 -1.94
CA VAL A 2 -21.29 -8.16 -1.87
C VAL A 2 -20.69 -8.31 -3.27
N ALA A 3 -19.35 -8.27 -3.37
CA ALA A 3 -18.59 -8.56 -4.59
C ALA A 3 -17.37 -9.41 -4.24
N THR A 4 -16.93 -10.26 -5.16
CA THR A 4 -15.75 -11.12 -4.98
C THR A 4 -15.08 -11.41 -6.32
N ASP A 5 -13.77 -11.57 -6.30
CA ASP A 5 -12.98 -12.15 -7.40
C ASP A 5 -12.33 -13.49 -7.00
N HIS A 6 -12.87 -14.14 -5.97
CA HIS A 6 -12.37 -15.35 -5.28
C HIS A 6 -11.12 -15.14 -4.41
N GLU A 7 -10.38 -14.04 -4.58
CA GLU A 7 -9.21 -13.69 -3.78
C GLU A 7 -9.54 -12.63 -2.73
N ILE A 8 -10.32 -11.64 -3.13
CA ILE A 8 -10.83 -10.54 -2.31
C ILE A 8 -12.35 -10.59 -2.35
N SER A 9 -12.97 -10.43 -1.19
CA SER A 9 -14.41 -10.28 -1.06
C SER A 9 -14.73 -9.06 -0.22
N ILE A 10 -15.68 -8.25 -0.68
CA ILE A 10 -16.06 -7.01 -0.01
C ILE A 10 -17.56 -7.02 0.16
N ARG A 11 -18.01 -6.92 1.41
CA ARG A 11 -19.42 -6.80 1.77
C ARG A 11 -19.64 -5.46 2.44
N CYS A 12 -20.59 -4.69 1.90
CA CYS A 12 -21.02 -3.43 2.50
C CYS A 12 -22.49 -3.54 2.91
N THR A 13 -22.83 -2.98 4.06
CA THR A 13 -24.20 -2.87 4.54
C THR A 13 -24.65 -1.41 4.51
N ALA A 14 -25.91 -1.19 4.15
CA ALA A 14 -26.53 0.13 4.14
C ALA A 14 -27.95 -0.02 4.70
N PRO A 15 -28.44 0.94 5.51
CA PRO A 15 -29.84 0.95 5.93
C PRO A 15 -30.78 1.02 4.72
N ALA A 16 -31.86 0.24 4.75
CA ALA A 16 -32.91 0.26 3.74
C ALA A 16 -34.25 -0.09 4.39
N ASN A 17 -35.34 0.48 3.87
CA ASN A 17 -36.69 0.02 4.22
C ASN A 17 -37.01 -1.23 3.40
N VAL A 18 -37.09 -2.40 4.05
CA VAL A 18 -37.28 -3.69 3.39
C VAL A 18 -38.73 -4.13 3.56
N GLU A 19 -39.53 -4.01 2.49
CA GLU A 19 -40.90 -4.52 2.46
C GLU A 19 -40.94 -6.05 2.30
N MET A 20 -40.12 -6.57 1.40
CA MET A 20 -39.97 -8.00 1.14
C MET A 20 -38.48 -8.35 0.99
N PRO A 21 -37.95 -9.30 1.78
CA PRO A 21 -36.58 -9.79 1.60
C PRO A 21 -36.42 -10.48 0.24
N GLY A 22 -35.26 -10.28 -0.38
CA GLY A 22 -34.89 -10.97 -1.63
C GLY A 22 -33.43 -10.76 -1.98
N ALA A 23 -32.94 -11.50 -2.98
CA ALA A 23 -31.55 -11.40 -3.43
C ALA A 23 -31.39 -11.54 -4.95
N ALA A 24 -30.49 -10.75 -5.53
CA ALA A 24 -30.08 -10.86 -6.93
C ALA A 24 -28.58 -10.62 -7.07
N VAL A 25 -27.96 -11.29 -8.03
CA VAL A 25 -26.60 -10.98 -8.49
C VAL A 25 -26.71 -10.18 -9.76
N VAL A 26 -26.21 -8.95 -9.77
CA VAL A 26 -26.28 -8.08 -10.94
C VAL A 26 -24.88 -7.66 -11.38
N PRO A 27 -24.67 -7.35 -12.67
CA PRO A 27 -23.39 -6.82 -13.13
C PRO A 27 -23.05 -5.49 -12.43
N ALA A 28 -21.99 -5.50 -11.62
CA ALA A 28 -21.64 -4.39 -10.73
C ALA A 28 -21.39 -3.07 -11.46
N ARG A 29 -20.78 -3.11 -12.66
CA ARG A 29 -20.48 -1.91 -13.45
C ARG A 29 -21.76 -1.14 -13.83
N TYR A 30 -22.79 -1.84 -14.32
CA TYR A 30 -24.05 -1.20 -14.69
C TYR A 30 -24.77 -0.63 -13.47
N LEU A 31 -24.84 -1.38 -12.37
CA LEU A 31 -25.43 -0.88 -11.13
C LEU A 31 -24.70 0.38 -10.65
N ALA A 32 -23.37 0.36 -10.58
CA ALA A 32 -22.58 1.51 -10.14
C ALA A 32 -22.74 2.73 -11.07
N ASP A 33 -22.74 2.54 -12.39
CA ASP A 33 -22.90 3.61 -13.36
C ASP A 33 -24.30 4.24 -13.31
N ILE A 34 -25.34 3.43 -13.06
CA ILE A 34 -26.72 3.92 -12.83
C ILE A 34 -26.76 4.75 -11.54
N LEU A 35 -26.30 4.18 -10.42
CA LEU A 35 -26.33 4.84 -9.10
C LEU A 35 -25.57 6.18 -9.11
N ARG A 36 -24.41 6.27 -9.79
CA ARG A 36 -23.65 7.53 -9.90
C ARG A 36 -24.40 8.64 -10.66
N LYS A 37 -25.35 8.28 -11.52
CA LYS A 37 -26.13 9.25 -12.33
C LYS A 37 -27.43 9.67 -11.65
N ILE A 38 -27.81 9.05 -10.54
CA ILE A 38 -28.98 9.43 -9.75
C ILE A 38 -28.60 10.61 -8.84
N PRO A 39 -29.19 11.81 -9.02
CA PRO A 39 -28.76 12.99 -8.28
C PRO A 39 -29.09 12.95 -6.78
N SER A 40 -30.34 12.59 -6.44
CA SER A 40 -30.84 12.51 -5.06
C SER A 40 -32.25 11.88 -5.03
N GLY A 41 -32.71 11.52 -3.85
CA GLY A 41 -34.05 10.96 -3.61
C GLY A 41 -34.06 9.44 -3.46
N ASP A 42 -35.25 8.91 -3.19
CA ASP A 42 -35.42 7.49 -2.89
C ASP A 42 -35.35 6.64 -4.16
N LEU A 43 -34.53 5.59 -4.09
CA LEU A 43 -34.42 4.54 -5.10
C LEU A 43 -35.09 3.29 -4.56
N SER A 44 -36.14 2.81 -5.22
CA SER A 44 -36.68 1.48 -4.90
C SER A 44 -36.01 0.42 -5.77
N CYS A 45 -35.88 -0.78 -5.20
CA CYS A 45 -35.31 -1.95 -5.86
C CYS A 45 -36.28 -3.11 -5.65
N GLU A 46 -36.82 -3.63 -6.75
CA GLU A 46 -37.62 -4.84 -6.75
C GLU A 46 -36.80 -5.98 -7.37
N VAL A 47 -36.85 -7.16 -6.76
CA VAL A 47 -36.11 -8.34 -7.21
C VAL A 47 -37.09 -9.42 -7.64
N ASP A 48 -36.90 -9.92 -8.85
CA ASP A 48 -37.56 -11.09 -9.40
C ASP A 48 -36.54 -12.24 -9.45
N GLU A 49 -36.52 -13.07 -8.40
CA GLU A 49 -35.55 -14.15 -8.24
C GLU A 49 -35.72 -15.26 -9.28
N GLN A 50 -36.97 -15.50 -9.74
CA GLN A 50 -37.25 -16.54 -10.73
C GLN A 50 -36.61 -16.20 -12.07
N ASN A 51 -36.68 -14.94 -12.47
CA ASN A 51 -36.11 -14.45 -13.72
C ASN A 51 -34.72 -13.80 -13.56
N SER A 52 -34.13 -13.86 -12.36
CA SER A 52 -32.83 -13.25 -12.02
C SER A 52 -32.73 -11.79 -12.47
N ARG A 53 -33.71 -10.98 -12.08
CA ARG A 53 -33.86 -9.60 -12.56
C ARG A 53 -34.01 -8.63 -11.40
N ALA A 54 -33.30 -7.51 -11.46
CA ALA A 54 -33.49 -6.38 -10.55
C ALA A 54 -34.11 -5.20 -11.30
N LEU A 55 -35.17 -4.64 -10.74
CA LEU A 55 -35.87 -3.46 -11.23
C LEU A 55 -35.56 -2.29 -10.29
N LEU A 56 -34.85 -1.28 -10.79
CA LEU A 56 -34.58 -0.06 -10.05
C LEU A 56 -35.54 1.04 -10.53
N LEU A 57 -36.27 1.66 -9.59
CA LEU A 57 -37.18 2.76 -9.88
C LEU A 57 -36.72 4.01 -9.14
N TRP A 58 -36.56 5.08 -9.91
CA TRP A 58 -36.25 6.40 -9.39
C TRP A 58 -37.09 7.43 -10.12
N GLN A 59 -38.03 8.07 -9.42
CA GLN A 59 -39.00 8.99 -10.02
C GLN A 59 -39.71 8.37 -11.25
N ARG A 60 -39.45 8.90 -12.45
CA ARG A 60 -40.00 8.41 -13.73
C ARG A 60 -39.03 7.50 -14.48
N SER A 61 -37.84 7.26 -13.94
CA SER A 61 -36.82 6.40 -14.52
C SER A 61 -37.00 4.97 -14.04
N GLN A 62 -36.92 4.06 -14.98
CA GLN A 62 -36.99 2.62 -14.75
C GLN A 62 -35.77 1.96 -15.37
N PHE A 63 -35.01 1.21 -14.56
CA PHE A 63 -33.89 0.41 -15.03
C PHE A 63 -34.16 -1.06 -14.73
N VAL A 64 -34.05 -1.91 -15.75
CA VAL A 64 -34.12 -3.36 -15.59
C VAL A 64 -32.72 -3.92 -15.80
N ILE A 65 -32.17 -4.57 -14.78
CA ILE A 65 -30.85 -5.21 -14.82
C ILE A 65 -31.06 -6.71 -14.76
N TYR A 66 -30.68 -7.40 -15.83
CA TYR A 66 -30.61 -8.85 -15.85
C TYR A 66 -29.35 -9.32 -15.13
N GLY A 67 -29.53 -10.36 -14.33
CA GLY A 67 -28.53 -10.87 -13.41
C GLY A 67 -28.47 -12.38 -13.43
N PHE A 68 -27.99 -12.94 -12.32
CA PHE A 68 -27.81 -14.36 -12.10
C PHE A 68 -28.51 -14.79 -10.80
N PRO A 69 -28.85 -16.09 -10.67
CA PRO A 69 -29.44 -16.61 -9.44
C PRO A 69 -28.54 -16.35 -8.23
N ALA A 70 -29.10 -15.82 -7.13
CA ALA A 70 -28.33 -15.49 -5.93
C ALA A 70 -27.58 -16.69 -5.32
N ARG A 71 -28.15 -17.89 -5.43
CA ARG A 71 -27.55 -19.15 -4.97
C ARG A 71 -26.26 -19.54 -5.70
N GLU A 72 -26.01 -18.97 -6.88
CA GLU A 72 -24.78 -19.20 -7.65
C GLU A 72 -23.66 -18.25 -7.22
N PHE A 73 -23.97 -17.23 -6.42
CA PHE A 73 -22.93 -16.35 -5.87
C PHE A 73 -22.03 -17.15 -4.90
N PRO A 74 -20.69 -17.00 -5.00
CA PRO A 74 -19.78 -17.74 -4.14
C PRO A 74 -20.04 -17.49 -2.65
N GLN A 75 -19.99 -18.55 -1.86
CA GLN A 75 -20.04 -18.40 -0.41
C GLN A 75 -18.78 -17.70 0.08
N LEU A 76 -18.97 -16.67 0.92
CA LEU A 76 -17.84 -16.04 1.57
C LEU A 76 -17.31 -16.97 2.66
N PRO A 77 -15.99 -17.12 2.75
CA PRO A 77 -15.40 -18.03 3.70
C PRO A 77 -15.53 -17.51 5.14
N VAL A 78 -15.55 -18.44 6.09
CA VAL A 78 -15.63 -18.19 7.53
C VAL A 78 -14.25 -18.44 8.13
N LEU A 79 -13.79 -17.54 9.00
CA LEU A 79 -12.54 -17.72 9.72
C LEU A 79 -12.78 -18.54 10.99
N ASP A 80 -12.08 -19.67 11.11
CA ASP A 80 -12.10 -20.51 12.30
C ASP A 80 -11.01 -20.07 13.28
N SER A 81 -11.40 -19.77 14.53
CA SER A 81 -10.51 -19.38 15.64
C SER A 81 -9.43 -18.35 15.27
N PRO A 82 -9.81 -17.18 14.70
CA PRO A 82 -8.83 -16.20 14.25
C PRO A 82 -8.06 -15.58 15.43
N LYS A 83 -6.80 -15.20 15.18
CA LYS A 83 -6.13 -14.19 16.01
C LYS A 83 -6.69 -12.82 15.65
N GLU A 84 -7.02 -12.02 16.65
CA GLU A 84 -7.65 -10.73 16.44
C GLU A 84 -6.80 -9.59 16.98
N LEU A 85 -6.72 -8.51 16.21
CA LEU A 85 -6.19 -7.22 16.66
C LEU A 85 -7.15 -6.11 16.26
N THR A 86 -7.06 -4.98 16.96
CA THR A 86 -7.84 -3.78 16.66
C THR A 86 -6.93 -2.56 16.65
N LEU A 87 -7.11 -1.69 15.66
CA LEU A 87 -6.34 -0.45 15.52
C LEU A 87 -7.13 0.62 14.76
N PRO A 88 -6.84 1.91 14.95
CA PRO A 88 -7.50 2.97 14.20
C PRO A 88 -7.33 2.84 12.68
N GLN A 89 -8.37 3.18 11.90
CA GLN A 89 -8.34 3.18 10.44
C GLN A 89 -7.17 4.00 9.90
N ARG A 90 -6.97 5.21 10.42
CA ARG A 90 -5.87 6.08 9.99
C ARG A 90 -4.49 5.41 10.14
N VAL A 91 -4.29 4.63 11.21
CA VAL A 91 -3.01 3.97 11.50
C VAL A 91 -2.77 2.85 10.49
N LEU A 92 -3.75 1.95 10.29
CA LEU A 92 -3.60 0.89 9.31
C LEU A 92 -3.43 1.44 7.88
N ARG A 93 -4.18 2.48 7.53
CA ARG A 93 -4.05 3.17 6.25
C ARG A 93 -2.67 3.76 6.05
N ASP A 94 -2.10 4.35 7.09
CA ASP A 94 -0.76 4.93 7.04
C ASP A 94 0.33 3.86 6.87
N LEU A 95 0.26 2.77 7.65
CA LEU A 95 1.18 1.63 7.52
C LEU A 95 1.17 1.07 6.09
N VAL A 96 -0.02 0.92 5.50
CA VAL A 96 -0.17 0.44 4.11
C VAL A 96 0.39 1.45 3.11
N ARG A 97 0.09 2.75 3.27
CA ARG A 97 0.61 3.82 2.40
C ARG A 97 2.14 3.86 2.40
N LYS A 98 2.76 3.72 3.57
CA LYS A 98 4.21 3.78 3.77
C LYS A 98 4.96 2.53 3.32
N THR A 99 4.27 1.42 2.98
CA THR A 99 4.95 0.14 2.71
C THR A 99 4.53 -0.53 1.40
N ASN A 100 3.24 -0.55 1.06
CA ASN A 100 2.70 -1.42 0.03
C ASN A 100 3.27 -1.19 -1.39
N PHE A 101 3.80 0.01 -1.68
CA PHE A 101 4.43 0.28 -2.98
C PHE A 101 5.69 -0.55 -3.22
N ALA A 102 6.33 -1.07 -2.15
CA ALA A 102 7.58 -1.83 -2.21
C ALA A 102 7.38 -3.35 -2.42
N VAL A 103 6.14 -3.83 -2.55
CA VAL A 103 5.88 -5.24 -2.91
C VAL A 103 6.35 -5.53 -4.34
N SER A 104 6.75 -6.78 -4.56
CA SER A 104 7.08 -7.28 -5.91
C SER A 104 5.85 -7.25 -6.82
N ARG A 105 6.08 -6.92 -8.09
CA ARG A 105 5.09 -7.03 -9.16
C ARG A 105 5.28 -8.31 -9.99
N ASP A 106 6.39 -9.00 -9.79
CA ASP A 106 6.67 -10.28 -10.41
C ASP A 106 6.30 -11.43 -9.47
N ASP A 107 5.77 -12.50 -10.06
CA ASP A 107 5.35 -13.70 -9.34
C ASP A 107 6.50 -14.72 -9.18
N ILE A 108 7.76 -14.32 -9.42
CA ILE A 108 8.92 -15.22 -9.29
C ILE A 108 9.07 -15.68 -7.84
N ARG A 109 8.85 -14.75 -6.90
CA ARG A 109 8.81 -15.03 -5.46
C ARG A 109 7.44 -14.59 -4.91
N PRO A 110 6.44 -15.49 -4.89
CA PRO A 110 5.08 -15.15 -4.49
C PRO A 110 4.97 -14.49 -3.12
N VAL A 111 5.80 -14.87 -2.15
CA VAL A 111 5.82 -14.23 -0.81
C VAL A 111 6.09 -12.72 -0.88
N LEU A 112 6.81 -12.24 -1.90
CA LEU A 112 7.15 -10.83 -2.07
C LEU A 112 6.06 -10.01 -2.75
N THR A 113 5.02 -10.64 -3.33
CA THR A 113 3.87 -9.92 -3.90
C THR A 113 2.92 -9.41 -2.82
N GLY A 114 3.18 -9.79 -1.56
CA GLY A 114 2.52 -9.27 -0.36
C GLY A 114 3.45 -8.50 0.57
N ALA A 115 2.84 -7.84 1.54
CA ALA A 115 3.52 -7.23 2.66
C ALA A 115 3.31 -8.07 3.92
N LEU A 116 4.36 -8.23 4.72
CA LEU A 116 4.31 -8.88 6.01
C LEU A 116 3.78 -7.90 7.06
N LEU A 117 2.65 -8.22 7.69
CA LEU A 117 2.19 -7.59 8.92
C LEU A 117 2.62 -8.47 10.10
N GLU A 118 3.35 -7.90 11.05
CA GLU A 118 3.74 -8.56 12.29
C GLU A 118 3.30 -7.75 13.51
N VAL A 119 2.93 -8.43 14.58
CA VAL A 119 2.62 -7.84 15.88
C VAL A 119 3.59 -8.39 16.90
N GLY A 120 4.29 -7.49 17.58
CA GLY A 120 5.34 -7.87 18.50
C GLY A 120 5.79 -6.70 19.35
N SER A 121 6.06 -6.92 20.63
CA SER A 121 6.68 -5.91 21.51
C SER A 121 5.87 -4.60 21.62
N GLY A 122 4.54 -4.71 21.71
CA GLY A 122 3.65 -3.53 21.84
C GLY A 122 3.56 -2.67 20.57
N LYS A 123 3.86 -3.25 19.40
CA LYS A 123 3.70 -2.59 18.11
C LYS A 123 3.15 -3.53 17.05
N VAL A 124 2.49 -2.94 16.07
CA VAL A 124 2.20 -3.54 14.77
C VAL A 124 3.18 -2.95 13.77
N ALA A 125 3.78 -3.80 12.96
CA ALA A 125 4.75 -3.40 11.94
C ALA A 125 4.37 -4.03 10.60
N VAL A 126 4.66 -3.29 9.52
CA VAL A 126 4.51 -3.78 8.15
C VAL A 126 5.85 -3.70 7.44
N TYR A 127 6.23 -4.79 6.76
CA TYR A 127 7.39 -4.88 5.90
C TYR A 127 6.96 -5.21 4.47
N ALA A 128 7.50 -4.50 3.50
CA ALA A 128 7.34 -4.81 2.08
C ALA A 128 8.69 -4.77 1.37
N THR A 129 8.94 -5.72 0.46
CA THR A 129 10.18 -5.78 -0.32
C THR A 129 9.99 -6.47 -1.67
N ASP A 130 10.70 -5.98 -2.68
CA ASP A 130 10.87 -6.58 -4.01
C ASP A 130 12.30 -7.12 -4.21
N SER A 131 13.07 -7.24 -3.11
CA SER A 131 14.52 -7.54 -3.04
C SER A 131 15.49 -6.46 -3.44
N TYR A 132 15.06 -5.38 -4.06
CA TYR A 132 15.93 -4.23 -4.36
C TYR A 132 15.71 -3.07 -3.39
N ARG A 133 14.65 -3.15 -2.60
CA ARG A 133 14.34 -2.19 -1.54
C ARG A 133 13.50 -2.83 -0.44
N ILE A 134 13.47 -2.19 0.71
CA ILE A 134 12.59 -2.53 1.82
C ILE A 134 11.87 -1.25 2.23
N ALA A 135 10.56 -1.32 2.41
CA ALA A 135 9.79 -0.31 3.11
C ALA A 135 9.32 -0.89 4.44
N TYR A 136 9.47 -0.11 5.50
CA TYR A 136 9.05 -0.44 6.85
C TYR A 136 8.24 0.70 7.44
N ALA A 137 7.16 0.34 8.13
CA ALA A 137 6.45 1.25 9.02
C ALA A 137 5.94 0.48 10.25
N ASP A 138 5.92 1.13 11.42
CA ASP A 138 5.30 0.61 12.63
C ASP A 138 4.40 1.62 13.34
N ALA A 139 3.58 1.10 14.23
CA ALA A 139 2.75 1.89 15.13
C ALA A 139 2.66 1.18 16.48
N ALA A 140 2.87 1.95 17.55
CA ALA A 140 2.69 1.47 18.91
C ALA A 140 1.21 1.24 19.24
N GLY A 141 0.93 0.29 20.11
CA GLY A 141 -0.42 -0.02 20.57
C GLY A 141 -0.46 -1.16 21.57
N ASP A 142 -1.65 -1.43 22.10
CA ASP A 142 -1.90 -2.63 22.88
C ASP A 142 -2.58 -3.67 21.98
N PHE A 143 -1.87 -4.75 21.70
CA PHE A 143 -2.33 -5.80 20.81
C PHE A 143 -2.60 -7.12 21.53
N GLY A 144 -2.45 -7.18 22.86
CA GLY A 144 -2.83 -8.31 23.71
C GLY A 144 -2.57 -9.69 23.08
N SER A 145 -3.64 -10.42 22.77
CA SER A 145 -3.59 -11.78 22.23
C SER A 145 -3.01 -11.91 20.81
N ALA A 146 -2.85 -10.80 20.09
CA ALA A 146 -2.22 -10.79 18.78
C ALA A 146 -0.68 -10.76 18.84
N GLU A 147 -0.06 -10.69 20.03
CA GLU A 147 1.39 -10.81 20.15
C GLU A 147 1.93 -12.08 19.46
N GLY A 148 2.98 -11.92 18.66
CA GLY A 148 3.54 -12.96 17.81
C GLY A 148 2.70 -13.31 16.58
N LEU A 149 1.68 -12.51 16.23
CA LEU A 149 1.01 -12.63 14.93
C LEU A 149 1.97 -12.21 13.81
N ALA A 150 2.02 -13.01 12.75
CA ALA A 150 2.71 -12.69 11.51
C ALA A 150 1.88 -13.21 10.33
N VAL A 151 1.62 -12.35 9.34
CA VAL A 151 0.79 -12.70 8.18
C VAL A 151 1.26 -11.94 6.94
N ILE A 152 1.32 -12.61 5.80
CA ILE A 152 1.65 -11.98 4.52
C ILE A 152 0.36 -11.67 3.78
N ILE A 153 0.08 -10.38 3.58
CA ILE A 153 -1.15 -9.88 2.97
C ILE A 153 -0.85 -9.50 1.52
N PRO A 154 -1.59 -10.01 0.51
CA PRO A 154 -1.37 -9.64 -0.89
C PRO A 154 -1.41 -8.12 -1.09
N GLY A 155 -0.43 -7.58 -1.82
CA GLY A 155 -0.31 -6.13 -2.00
C GLY A 155 -1.50 -5.53 -2.77
N ARG A 156 -2.12 -6.32 -3.65
CA ARG A 156 -3.39 -5.96 -4.31
C ARG A 156 -4.53 -5.81 -3.30
N ALA A 157 -4.64 -6.69 -2.33
CA ALA A 157 -5.66 -6.61 -1.29
C ALA A 157 -5.44 -5.38 -0.39
N LEU A 158 -4.18 -5.10 -0.03
CA LEU A 158 -3.82 -3.89 0.71
C LEU A 158 -4.15 -2.61 -0.08
N ALA A 159 -3.95 -2.60 -1.40
CA ALA A 159 -4.29 -1.45 -2.24
C ALA A 159 -5.81 -1.20 -2.28
N GLU A 160 -6.63 -2.25 -2.41
CA GLU A 160 -8.10 -2.11 -2.33
C GLU A 160 -8.56 -1.65 -0.94
N LEU A 161 -7.98 -2.23 0.12
CA LEU A 161 -8.26 -1.83 1.49
C LEU A 161 -7.93 -0.34 1.73
N GLN A 162 -6.76 0.12 1.27
CA GLN A 162 -6.34 1.53 1.41
C GLN A 162 -7.33 2.49 0.75
N ARG A 163 -7.95 2.12 -0.37
CA ARG A 163 -8.97 2.94 -1.07
C ARG A 163 -10.29 3.03 -0.29
N LEU A 164 -10.58 2.05 0.56
CA LEU A 164 -11.81 1.99 1.35
C LEU A 164 -11.68 2.67 2.72
N MET A 165 -10.46 2.72 3.27
CA MET A 165 -10.21 3.30 4.58
C MET A 165 -10.23 4.84 4.57
N SER A 166 -10.81 5.41 5.61
CA SER A 166 -10.88 6.86 5.83
C SER A 166 -9.77 7.36 6.77
N ASP A 167 -9.60 8.68 6.86
CA ASP A 167 -8.73 9.29 7.88
C ASP A 167 -9.52 9.44 9.18
N SER A 168 -9.65 8.34 9.92
CA SER A 168 -10.51 8.28 11.10
C SER A 168 -9.83 7.52 12.25
N GLU A 169 -10.18 7.92 13.49
CA GLU A 169 -9.87 7.14 14.69
C GLU A 169 -10.72 5.88 14.84
N ASP A 170 -11.79 5.76 14.04
CA ASP A 170 -12.67 4.61 14.08
C ASP A 170 -11.87 3.32 13.88
N LEU A 171 -12.18 2.33 14.70
CA LEU A 171 -11.39 1.11 14.79
C LEU A 171 -11.65 0.17 13.61
N VAL A 172 -10.58 -0.46 13.14
CA VAL A 172 -10.61 -1.62 12.27
C VAL A 172 -10.41 -2.86 13.13
N GLN A 173 -11.37 -3.78 13.07
CA GLN A 173 -11.21 -5.12 13.64
C GLN A 173 -10.56 -6.02 12.60
N VAL A 174 -9.37 -6.53 12.88
CA VAL A 174 -8.64 -7.43 12.00
C VAL A 174 -8.66 -8.82 12.62
N ALA A 175 -9.14 -9.81 11.86
CA ALA A 175 -9.17 -11.21 12.24
C ALA A 175 -8.32 -12.00 11.24
N VAL A 176 -7.33 -12.74 11.73
CA VAL A 176 -6.39 -13.51 10.92
C VAL A 176 -6.58 -15.00 11.23
N GLY A 177 -7.03 -15.75 10.22
CA GLY A 177 -7.14 -17.20 10.26
C GLY A 177 -5.93 -17.85 9.57
N ALA A 178 -6.00 -19.16 9.34
CA ALA A 178 -4.91 -19.91 8.72
C ALA A 178 -4.59 -19.43 7.29
N ASN A 179 -5.62 -19.30 6.44
CA ASN A 179 -5.44 -19.03 5.01
C ASN A 179 -6.07 -17.71 4.57
N GLN A 180 -6.63 -16.93 5.51
CA GLN A 180 -7.45 -15.77 5.22
C GLN A 180 -7.35 -14.72 6.30
N LEU A 181 -7.58 -13.49 5.89
CA LEU A 181 -7.67 -12.32 6.74
C LEU A 181 -8.99 -11.63 6.48
N ARG A 182 -9.65 -11.18 7.56
CA ARG A 182 -10.86 -10.37 7.52
C ARG A 182 -10.65 -9.06 8.25
N MET A 183 -11.12 -7.95 7.67
CA MET A 183 -11.10 -6.63 8.27
C MET A 183 -12.51 -6.04 8.27
N ARG A 184 -12.94 -5.50 9.42
CA ARG A 184 -14.24 -4.85 9.57
C ARG A 184 -14.08 -3.43 10.07
N PHE A 185 -14.71 -2.49 9.38
CA PHE A 185 -14.72 -1.07 9.71
C PHE A 185 -15.85 -0.37 8.95
N ALA A 186 -16.47 0.64 9.53
CA ALA A 186 -17.44 1.52 8.85
C ALA A 186 -18.52 0.80 7.98
N GLY A 187 -19.05 -0.34 8.45
CA GLY A 187 -20.06 -1.13 7.71
C GLY A 187 -19.53 -1.95 6.52
N VAL A 188 -18.20 -2.00 6.36
CA VAL A 188 -17.44 -2.84 5.42
C VAL A 188 -16.95 -4.10 6.14
N ASP A 189 -17.12 -5.25 5.48
CA ASP A 189 -16.51 -6.53 5.83
C ASP A 189 -15.66 -6.97 4.61
N PHE A 190 -14.34 -6.81 4.74
CA PHE A 190 -13.34 -7.07 3.72
C PHE A 190 -12.60 -8.37 4.06
N THR A 191 -12.62 -9.35 3.16
CA THR A 191 -11.92 -10.64 3.33
C THR A 191 -10.95 -10.86 2.19
N THR A 192 -9.75 -11.33 2.49
CA THR A 192 -8.76 -11.72 1.49
C THR A 192 -8.04 -13.00 1.87
N ARG A 193 -7.55 -13.75 0.88
CA ARG A 193 -6.57 -14.81 1.13
C ARG A 193 -5.26 -14.22 1.64
N VAL A 194 -4.55 -14.98 2.46
CA VAL A 194 -3.16 -14.65 2.85
C VAL A 194 -2.19 -15.44 1.98
N ILE A 195 -0.95 -14.98 1.91
CA ILE A 195 0.10 -15.69 1.17
C ILE A 195 0.81 -16.64 2.15
N ASP A 196 0.80 -17.92 1.83
CA ASP A 196 1.54 -18.93 2.58
C ASP A 196 3.04 -18.86 2.26
N GLY A 197 3.88 -18.90 3.30
CA GLY A 197 5.32 -19.00 3.17
C GLY A 197 6.08 -18.19 4.21
N THR A 198 7.41 -18.29 4.14
CA THR A 198 8.32 -17.55 5.03
C THR A 198 8.73 -16.25 4.36
N TYR A 199 8.37 -15.11 4.96
CA TYR A 199 8.84 -13.81 4.50
C TYR A 199 10.34 -13.64 4.82
N PRO A 200 11.14 -13.01 3.94
CA PRO A 200 12.55 -12.79 4.21
C PRO A 200 12.79 -11.95 5.46
N ASN A 201 13.93 -12.18 6.12
CA ASN A 201 14.34 -11.38 7.26
C ASN A 201 14.85 -10.00 6.80
N CYS A 202 13.93 -9.06 6.59
CA CYS A 202 14.25 -7.68 6.19
C CYS A 202 15.16 -6.95 7.20
N LYS A 203 15.08 -7.29 8.49
CA LYS A 203 15.91 -6.69 9.56
C LYS A 203 17.39 -6.99 9.36
N ALA A 204 17.73 -8.11 8.73
CA ALA A 204 19.12 -8.50 8.48
C ALA A 204 19.83 -7.63 7.42
N VAL A 205 19.08 -6.89 6.60
CA VAL A 205 19.62 -6.06 5.51
C VAL A 205 19.85 -4.61 5.95
N ILE A 206 19.34 -4.22 7.12
CA ILE A 206 19.47 -2.85 7.65
C ILE A 206 20.95 -2.59 8.00
N PRO A 207 21.60 -1.60 7.37
CA PRO A 207 22.96 -1.25 7.74
C PRO A 207 23.05 -0.74 9.19
N ARG A 208 24.14 -1.08 9.86
CA ARG A 208 24.43 -0.65 11.24
C ARG A 208 25.43 0.50 11.31
N GLU A 209 26.22 0.67 10.27
CA GLU A 209 27.27 1.67 10.17
C GLU A 209 27.10 2.43 8.86
N PHE A 210 27.29 3.75 8.92
CA PHE A 210 27.15 4.65 7.79
C PHE A 210 28.43 5.48 7.65
N ARG A 211 28.91 5.65 6.42
CA ARG A 211 30.11 6.43 6.10
C ARG A 211 29.78 7.89 5.81
N ALA A 212 28.60 8.12 5.25
CA ALA A 212 28.08 9.45 4.99
C ALA A 212 26.58 9.50 5.22
N SER A 213 26.07 10.70 5.46
CA SER A 213 24.65 10.98 5.52
C SER A 213 24.38 12.41 5.08
N PHE A 214 23.16 12.68 4.67
CA PHE A 214 22.70 14.05 4.50
C PHE A 214 21.27 14.24 4.97
N VAL A 215 20.95 15.47 5.39
CA VAL A 215 19.59 15.92 5.67
C VAL A 215 19.19 16.97 4.64
N ALA A 216 18.04 16.82 4.00
CA ALA A 216 17.55 17.75 3.00
C ALA A 216 16.03 17.97 3.14
N GLU A 217 15.54 19.06 2.54
CA GLU A 217 14.11 19.31 2.37
C GLU A 217 13.49 18.24 1.47
N THR A 218 12.46 17.54 2.00
CA THR A 218 11.79 16.42 1.35
C THR A 218 11.22 16.84 0.00
N ALA A 219 10.53 17.99 -0.05
CA ALA A 219 9.90 18.49 -1.27
C ALA A 219 10.92 18.82 -2.36
N ASP A 220 12.01 19.50 -2.00
CA ASP A 220 13.04 19.92 -2.96
C ASP A 220 13.77 18.72 -3.56
N PHE A 221 14.19 17.77 -2.70
CA PHE A 221 14.88 16.58 -3.15
C PHE A 221 13.98 15.67 -3.99
N LEU A 222 12.72 15.48 -3.58
CA LEU A 222 11.72 14.74 -4.36
C LEU A 222 11.54 15.35 -5.76
N ASN A 223 11.38 16.67 -5.83
CA ASN A 223 11.21 17.38 -7.10
C ASN A 223 12.46 17.27 -8.00
N ALA A 224 13.65 17.33 -7.41
CA ALA A 224 14.90 17.14 -8.14
C ALA A 224 15.04 15.70 -8.67
N CYS A 225 14.71 14.68 -7.87
CA CYS A 225 14.65 13.29 -8.34
C CYS A 225 13.61 13.08 -9.45
N ASP A 226 12.43 13.69 -9.32
CA ASP A 226 11.36 13.60 -10.32
C ASP A 226 11.81 14.19 -11.67
N ARG A 227 12.43 15.38 -11.67
CA ARG A 227 13.05 15.97 -12.87
C ARG A 227 14.16 15.10 -13.44
N ALA A 228 15.05 14.59 -12.59
CA ALA A 228 16.15 13.72 -13.03
C ALA A 228 15.64 12.42 -13.68
N SER A 229 14.52 11.88 -13.19
CA SER A 229 13.90 10.66 -13.73
C SER A 229 13.35 10.80 -15.14
N LEU A 230 13.13 12.04 -15.63
CA LEU A 230 12.65 12.28 -17.00
C LEU A 230 13.67 11.82 -18.04
N ILE A 231 14.97 11.89 -17.74
CA ILE A 231 16.04 11.45 -18.65
C ILE A 231 16.11 9.92 -18.74
N THR A 232 15.83 9.22 -17.65
CA THR A 232 16.00 7.76 -17.55
C THR A 232 14.69 6.97 -17.67
N ARG A 233 13.62 7.61 -18.15
CA ARG A 233 12.26 7.05 -18.22
C ARG A 233 12.18 5.73 -19.00
N ASP A 234 12.86 5.64 -20.13
CA ASP A 234 12.77 4.50 -21.06
C ASP A 234 13.91 3.48 -20.88
N GLY A 235 14.78 3.69 -19.88
CA GLY A 235 15.96 2.86 -19.62
C GLY A 235 16.05 2.37 -18.17
N VAL A 236 17.28 2.17 -17.71
CA VAL A 236 17.53 1.92 -16.28
C VAL A 236 17.27 3.23 -15.55
N PRO A 237 16.36 3.28 -14.55
CA PRO A 237 15.97 4.51 -13.86
C PRO A 237 17.05 4.97 -12.87
N MET A 238 18.30 5.06 -13.30
CA MET A 238 19.47 5.32 -12.48
C MET A 238 19.67 6.83 -12.30
N VAL A 239 19.93 7.24 -11.06
CA VAL A 239 20.48 8.56 -10.73
C VAL A 239 21.73 8.39 -9.88
N ILE A 240 22.70 9.26 -10.10
CA ILE A 240 23.95 9.33 -9.34
C ILE A 240 23.80 10.47 -8.34
N LEU A 241 24.05 10.17 -7.06
CA LEU A 241 24.12 11.13 -5.97
C LEU A 241 25.59 11.38 -5.64
N GLN A 242 26.02 12.63 -5.74
CA GLN A 242 27.32 13.08 -5.27
C GLN A 242 27.11 13.98 -4.05
N LEU A 243 27.65 13.56 -2.90
CA LEU A 243 27.60 14.31 -1.66
C LEU A 243 28.85 15.20 -1.59
N SER A 244 28.65 16.51 -1.47
CA SER A 244 29.73 17.50 -1.36
C SER A 244 29.34 18.58 -0.34
N ASP A 245 30.31 19.30 0.23
CA ASP A 245 30.08 20.23 1.34
C ASP A 245 28.86 21.17 1.15
N GLY A 246 27.80 20.91 1.93
CA GLY A 246 26.53 21.65 1.94
C GLY A 246 25.52 21.32 0.84
N ARG A 247 25.78 20.37 -0.07
CA ARG A 247 24.91 20.05 -1.21
C ARG A 247 24.96 18.59 -1.65
N VAL A 248 23.84 18.11 -2.18
CA VAL A 248 23.78 16.86 -2.95
C VAL A 248 23.54 17.20 -4.41
N ARG A 249 24.45 16.76 -5.29
CA ARG A 249 24.24 16.80 -6.73
C ARG A 249 23.58 15.52 -7.18
N ILE A 250 22.52 15.64 -7.99
CA ILE A 250 21.78 14.54 -8.59
C ILE A 250 22.03 14.61 -10.09
N SER A 251 22.57 13.55 -10.69
CA SER A 251 22.77 13.47 -12.13
C SER A 251 22.16 12.21 -12.72
N ALA A 252 21.74 12.30 -13.98
CA ALA A 252 21.25 11.18 -14.76
C ALA A 252 21.69 11.35 -16.22
N GLN A 253 21.95 10.24 -16.90
CA GLN A 253 22.35 10.22 -18.30
C GLN A 253 21.73 9.01 -19.01
N ALA A 254 21.26 9.23 -20.23
CA ALA A 254 20.77 8.20 -21.12
C ALA A 254 21.30 8.46 -22.56
N PRO A 255 21.93 7.47 -23.23
CA PRO A 255 22.63 7.66 -24.50
C PRO A 255 21.83 8.37 -25.60
N ASP A 256 20.55 8.05 -25.73
CA ASP A 256 19.69 8.55 -26.83
C ASP A 256 18.74 9.68 -26.40
N VAL A 257 18.80 10.12 -25.14
CA VAL A 257 17.90 11.14 -24.57
C VAL A 257 18.68 12.39 -24.16
N GLY A 258 19.78 12.23 -23.43
CA GLY A 258 20.60 13.34 -22.93
C GLY A 258 21.05 13.14 -21.49
N SER A 259 21.33 14.25 -20.81
CA SER A 259 21.74 14.27 -19.40
C SER A 259 21.06 15.40 -18.63
N VAL A 260 21.03 15.25 -17.31
CA VAL A 260 20.50 16.23 -16.37
C VAL A 260 21.41 16.30 -15.16
N GLN A 261 21.54 17.50 -14.60
CA GLN A 261 22.22 17.75 -13.35
C GLN A 261 21.38 18.73 -12.52
N GLU A 262 21.11 18.34 -11.29
CA GLU A 262 20.39 19.10 -10.29
C GLU A 262 21.28 19.23 -9.04
N GLU A 263 21.11 20.32 -8.29
CA GLU A 263 21.76 20.51 -6.99
C GLU A 263 20.71 20.85 -5.94
N VAL A 264 20.77 20.16 -4.81
CA VAL A 264 19.87 20.39 -3.66
C VAL A 264 20.72 20.73 -2.45
N ALA A 265 20.36 21.79 -1.72
CA ALA A 265 21.01 22.13 -0.47
C ALA A 265 20.76 21.03 0.57
N ALA A 266 21.80 20.63 1.30
CA ALA A 266 21.71 19.57 2.28
C ALA A 266 22.76 19.71 3.39
N ASP A 267 22.39 19.32 4.60
CA ASP A 267 23.33 19.19 5.71
C ASP A 267 24.09 17.86 5.55
N VAL A 268 25.27 17.89 4.91
CA VAL A 268 26.09 16.71 4.63
C VAL A 268 27.04 16.43 5.80
N ALA A 269 27.15 15.16 6.19
CA ALA A 269 28.10 14.69 7.21
C ALA A 269 28.79 13.40 6.77
N GLY A 270 30.07 13.27 7.06
CA GLY A 270 30.89 12.09 6.75
C GLY A 270 31.73 12.26 5.49
N GLU A 271 31.95 11.15 4.78
CA GLU A 271 32.79 11.11 3.57
C GLU A 271 32.09 11.72 2.34
N GLU A 272 32.88 12.32 1.43
CA GLU A 272 32.40 12.59 0.07
C GLU A 272 32.21 11.25 -0.65
N LEU A 273 30.98 11.00 -1.11
CA LEU A 273 30.61 9.76 -1.77
C LEU A 273 29.86 10.03 -3.07
N GLU A 274 30.10 9.15 -4.03
CA GLU A 274 29.31 8.99 -5.23
C GLU A 274 28.58 7.64 -5.18
N CYS A 275 27.27 7.64 -5.34
CA CYS A 275 26.43 6.44 -5.26
C CYS A 275 25.34 6.48 -6.32
N ALA A 276 25.07 5.36 -6.98
CA ALA A 276 23.96 5.25 -7.92
C ALA A 276 22.76 4.52 -7.30
N PHE A 277 21.56 5.06 -7.50
CA PHE A 277 20.31 4.50 -7.02
C PHE A 277 19.23 4.55 -8.09
N SER A 278 18.18 3.75 -7.90
CA SER A 278 16.95 3.89 -8.69
C SER A 278 16.21 5.18 -8.29
N ALA A 279 16.06 6.11 -9.22
CA ALA A 279 15.27 7.33 -9.07
C ALA A 279 13.84 6.99 -8.67
N ARG A 280 13.25 5.96 -9.29
CA ARG A 280 11.91 5.48 -8.96
C ARG A 280 11.80 5.08 -7.49
N TYR A 281 12.81 4.38 -6.96
CA TYR A 281 12.77 3.93 -5.56
C TYR A 281 12.95 5.08 -4.58
N LEU A 282 13.83 6.04 -4.89
CA LEU A 282 13.96 7.28 -4.11
C LEU A 282 12.65 8.05 -4.09
N ILE A 283 12.03 8.28 -5.26
CA ILE A 283 10.77 9.02 -5.40
C ILE A 283 9.64 8.35 -4.62
N GLU A 284 9.46 7.03 -4.80
CA GLU A 284 8.40 6.29 -4.10
C GLU A 284 8.60 6.32 -2.58
N ALA A 285 9.84 6.23 -2.08
CA ALA A 285 10.14 6.38 -0.66
C ALA A 285 9.88 7.80 -0.13
N LEU A 286 10.36 8.83 -0.83
CA LEU A 286 10.19 10.24 -0.46
C LEU A 286 8.73 10.68 -0.40
N ARG A 287 7.87 10.13 -1.28
CA ARG A 287 6.42 10.40 -1.27
C ARG A 287 5.70 9.92 0.00
N THR A 288 6.36 9.11 0.82
CA THR A 288 5.81 8.61 2.10
C THR A 288 6.33 9.37 3.32
N VAL A 289 7.26 10.30 3.12
CA VAL A 289 7.82 11.13 4.18
C VAL A 289 6.88 12.32 4.41
N ASP A 290 6.24 12.36 5.58
CA ASP A 290 5.33 13.46 5.95
C ASP A 290 6.05 14.62 6.66
N THR A 291 7.35 14.49 6.92
CA THR A 291 8.17 15.53 7.57
C THR A 291 8.80 16.46 6.54
N GLU A 292 9.02 17.73 6.93
CA GLU A 292 9.66 18.73 6.06
C GLU A 292 11.02 18.26 5.56
N ARG A 293 11.79 17.59 6.43
CA ARG A 293 13.11 17.05 6.11
C ARG A 293 13.19 15.55 6.27
N PHE A 294 14.09 14.92 5.53
CA PHE A 294 14.45 13.51 5.65
C PHE A 294 15.96 13.35 5.85
N THR A 295 16.38 12.19 6.32
CA THR A 295 17.80 11.79 6.35
C THR A 295 18.01 10.63 5.40
N LEU A 296 19.07 10.68 4.61
CA LEU A 296 19.59 9.53 3.85
C LEU A 296 20.98 9.18 4.36
N GLU A 297 21.16 7.93 4.78
CA GLU A 297 22.37 7.41 5.41
C GLU A 297 22.97 6.33 4.51
N ILE A 298 24.24 6.45 4.15
CA ILE A 298 24.93 5.66 3.13
C ILE A 298 26.09 4.89 3.74
N SER A 299 26.11 3.57 3.54
CA SER A 299 27.13 2.67 4.09
C SER A 299 28.37 2.54 3.18
N GLY A 300 28.26 2.98 1.93
CA GLY A 300 29.31 3.02 0.91
C GLY A 300 28.73 3.03 -0.51
N PRO A 301 29.55 3.26 -1.56
CA PRO A 301 29.11 3.42 -2.95
C PRO A 301 28.27 2.26 -3.52
N ALA A 302 28.59 1.04 -3.10
CA ALA A 302 27.91 -0.19 -3.53
C ALA A 302 27.19 -0.90 -2.37
N SER A 303 26.87 -0.16 -1.29
CA SER A 303 26.14 -0.69 -0.13
C SER A 303 24.74 -0.08 0.01
N PRO A 304 23.80 -0.77 0.69
CA PRO A 304 22.46 -0.24 0.91
C PRO A 304 22.48 1.12 1.62
N ALA A 305 21.55 1.98 1.22
CA ALA A 305 21.26 3.24 1.89
C ALA A 305 19.96 3.13 2.70
N ARG A 306 19.88 3.87 3.81
CA ARG A 306 18.67 4.01 4.63
C ARG A 306 18.11 5.42 4.50
N LEU A 307 16.85 5.54 4.09
CA LEU A 307 16.09 6.78 4.03
C LEU A 307 15.07 6.79 5.16
N ARG A 308 14.99 7.86 5.95
CA ARG A 308 14.00 8.00 7.03
C ARG A 308 13.56 9.44 7.23
N PRO A 309 12.33 9.69 7.72
CA PRO A 309 11.89 11.01 8.17
C PRO A 309 12.80 11.58 9.27
N VAL A 310 12.91 12.90 9.37
CA VAL A 310 13.56 13.56 10.51
C VAL A 310 12.56 13.70 11.66
N GLY A 311 12.96 13.30 12.87
CA GLY A 311 12.16 13.47 14.08
C GLY A 311 11.26 12.28 14.44
N THR A 312 11.13 11.28 13.56
CA THR A 312 10.43 10.02 13.85
C THR A 312 11.27 8.82 13.42
N ASN A 313 11.00 7.67 14.03
CA ASN A 313 11.64 6.38 13.72
C ASN A 313 10.60 5.29 13.40
N ASP A 314 9.35 5.69 13.20
CA ASP A 314 8.20 4.84 12.91
C ASP A 314 8.23 4.31 11.47
N ALA A 315 9.05 4.87 10.59
CA ALA A 315 9.20 4.41 9.22
C ALA A 315 10.63 4.58 8.69
N TYR A 316 11.06 3.66 7.83
CA TYR A 316 12.29 3.79 7.07
C TYR A 316 12.22 2.98 5.78
N HIS A 317 13.12 3.33 4.85
CA HIS A 317 13.31 2.63 3.59
C HIS A 317 14.76 2.21 3.45
N ILE A 318 15.00 0.99 2.99
CA ILE A 318 16.32 0.53 2.54
C ILE A 318 16.31 0.49 1.03
N ILE A 319 17.31 1.07 0.38
CA ILE A 319 17.42 1.09 -1.08
C ILE A 319 18.78 0.49 -1.44
N LEU A 320 18.76 -0.58 -2.24
CA LEU A 320 19.99 -1.16 -2.76
C LEU A 320 20.55 -0.28 -3.89
N PRO A 321 21.88 -0.10 -3.96
CA PRO A 321 22.49 0.70 -5.00
C PRO A 321 22.51 -0.03 -6.33
N ILE A 322 22.59 0.75 -7.41
CA ILE A 322 22.96 0.27 -8.74
C ILE A 322 24.49 0.34 -8.82
N ARG A 323 25.13 -0.70 -9.34
CA ARG A 323 26.59 -0.68 -9.52
C ARG A 323 26.95 0.26 -10.67
N LEU A 324 27.90 1.13 -10.42
CA LEU A 324 28.60 1.91 -11.44
C LEU A 324 29.69 0.99 -11.99
N ASP A 325 29.48 0.46 -13.20
CA ASP A 325 30.47 -0.35 -13.91
C ASP A 325 31.56 0.54 -14.55
#